data_AF-A0A6M2DP01-F1
#
_entry.id   AF-A0A6M2DP01-F1
#
_cell.length_a   1.000
_cell.length_b   1.000
_cell.length_c   1.000
_cell.angle_alpha   90.00
_cell.angle_beta   90.00
_cell.angle_gamma   90.00
#
_symmetry.space_group_name_H-M   'P 1'
#
loop_
_entity.id
_entity.type
_entity.pdbx_description
1 polymer ?
#
loop_
_entity_poly.entity_id
_entity_poly.type
_entity_poly.pdbx_seq_one_letter_code
_entity_poly.pdbx_strand_id
1 'polypeptide(L)'
;TDENGRTALFFSTIDNFPNEVDSDIKLNIAKLLLSRGAKTDIKINWSESILCAAINNGYSKVVELFLEFIPNVNFNQENDIPLLHLSVKNCHKEICLMLLNKGANVNDKQTDGKTALHIAAECGDKQLVNLLLEHGAEVNSKTECGVTPLHLASYDYNGVEIIDSLLNFGAYID
;
A
#
# COMPACT_ATOMS: atom_id res chain seq x y z
N THR A 1 -17.33 -20.13 -5.76
CA THR A 1 -17.48 -18.69 -6.02
C THR A 1 -18.93 -18.42 -6.32
N ASP A 2 -19.40 -17.18 -6.14
CA ASP A 2 -20.72 -16.75 -6.64
C ASP A 2 -20.67 -16.51 -8.16
N GLU A 3 -21.77 -16.03 -8.72
CA GLU A 3 -21.91 -15.66 -10.14
C GLU A 3 -20.93 -14.57 -10.60
N ASN A 4 -20.38 -13.79 -9.66
CA ASN A 4 -19.41 -12.73 -9.89
C ASN A 4 -17.97 -13.17 -9.58
N GLY A 5 -17.72 -14.47 -9.34
CA GLY A 5 -16.38 -14.96 -9.02
C GLY A 5 -15.92 -14.67 -7.57
N ARG A 6 -16.79 -14.14 -6.70
CA ARG A 6 -16.49 -13.82 -5.31
C ARG A 6 -16.49 -15.08 -4.45
N THR A 7 -15.60 -15.16 -3.47
CA THR A 7 -15.46 -16.32 -2.58
C THR A 7 -16.06 -16.07 -1.20
N ALA A 8 -16.25 -17.14 -0.41
CA ALA A 8 -16.63 -16.98 0.99
C ALA A 8 -15.64 -16.08 1.77
N LEU A 9 -14.35 -16.17 1.43
CA LEU A 9 -13.31 -15.31 1.99
C LEU A 9 -13.54 -13.82 1.65
N PHE A 10 -13.94 -13.52 0.41
CA PHE A 10 -14.29 -12.15 -0.02
C PHE A 10 -15.43 -11.56 0.82
N PHE A 11 -16.53 -12.31 0.99
CA PHE A 11 -17.69 -11.84 1.77
C PHE A 11 -17.36 -11.62 3.25
N SER A 12 -16.43 -12.40 3.80
CA SER A 12 -15.97 -12.23 5.18
C SER A 12 -14.98 -11.06 5.40
N THR A 13 -14.56 -10.36 4.34
CA THR A 13 -13.45 -9.37 4.44
C THR A 13 -13.77 -8.00 3.85
N ILE A 14 -14.41 -7.93 2.67
CA ILE A 14 -14.59 -6.66 1.93
C ILE A 14 -16.07 -6.25 1.83
N ASP A 15 -17.01 -7.16 2.09
CA ASP A 15 -18.44 -6.86 1.92
C ASP A 15 -18.97 -5.98 3.08
N ASN A 16 -19.08 -4.69 2.77
CA ASN A 16 -19.61 -3.64 3.62
C ASN A 16 -21.09 -3.93 3.94
N PHE A 17 -21.36 -4.43 5.14
CA PHE A 17 -22.68 -4.26 5.76
C PHE A 17 -22.57 -3.21 6.86
N PRO A 18 -23.55 -2.29 7.01
CA PRO A 18 -23.35 -1.00 7.68
C PRO A 18 -23.27 -1.04 9.22
N ASN A 19 -23.05 -2.21 9.85
CA ASN A 19 -23.16 -2.37 11.29
C ASN A 19 -21.84 -2.86 11.90
N GLU A 20 -21.16 -1.97 12.62
CA GLU A 20 -19.82 -2.13 13.21
C GLU A 20 -19.66 -3.31 14.19
N VAL A 21 -20.76 -3.91 14.66
CA VAL A 21 -20.76 -5.03 15.62
C VAL A 21 -20.37 -6.38 14.97
N ASP A 22 -20.37 -6.48 13.63
CA ASP A 22 -20.09 -7.72 12.89
C ASP A 22 -18.64 -7.84 12.38
N SER A 23 -17.79 -6.83 12.62
CA SER A 23 -16.43 -6.79 12.06
C SER A 23 -15.50 -7.88 12.62
N ASP A 24 -15.54 -8.13 13.94
CA ASP A 24 -14.71 -9.15 14.57
C ASP A 24 -15.20 -10.59 14.27
N ILE A 25 -16.51 -10.80 14.11
CA ILE A 25 -17.06 -12.10 13.70
C ILE A 25 -16.63 -12.42 12.26
N LYS A 26 -16.77 -11.45 11.36
CA LYS A 26 -16.29 -11.58 9.98
C LYS A 26 -14.79 -11.87 9.90
N LEU A 27 -13.98 -11.19 10.71
CA LEU A 27 -12.54 -11.45 10.79
C LEU A 27 -12.22 -12.87 11.30
N ASN A 28 -12.98 -13.36 12.28
CA ASN A 28 -12.85 -14.75 12.76
C ASN A 28 -13.25 -15.78 11.68
N ILE A 29 -14.30 -15.51 10.91
CA ILE A 29 -14.69 -16.34 9.76
C ILE A 29 -13.57 -16.34 8.71
N ALA A 30 -13.03 -15.17 8.36
CA ALA A 30 -11.92 -15.04 7.44
C ALA A 30 -10.69 -15.83 7.91
N LYS A 31 -10.31 -15.70 9.19
CA LYS A 31 -9.21 -16.44 9.80
C LYS A 31 -9.44 -17.95 9.77
N LEU A 32 -10.65 -18.40 10.06
CA LEU A 32 -11.02 -19.81 9.95
C LEU A 32 -10.86 -20.31 8.50
N LEU A 33 -11.39 -19.57 7.52
CA LEU A 33 -11.28 -19.94 6.10
C LEU A 33 -9.81 -20.03 5.66
N LEU A 34 -8.98 -19.06 6.02
CA LEU A 34 -7.54 -19.06 5.73
C LEU A 34 -6.82 -20.24 6.38
N SER A 35 -7.11 -20.53 7.64
CA SER A 35 -6.54 -21.69 8.36
C SER A 35 -6.91 -23.05 7.74
N ARG A 36 -7.99 -23.10 6.94
CA ARG A 36 -8.45 -24.28 6.20
C ARG A 36 -7.99 -24.29 4.74
N GLY A 37 -7.06 -23.41 4.37
CA GLY A 37 -6.46 -23.37 3.04
C GLY A 37 -7.26 -22.59 2.01
N ALA A 38 -8.15 -21.68 2.43
CA ALA A 38 -8.72 -20.70 1.51
C ALA A 38 -7.59 -19.90 0.87
N LYS A 39 -7.55 -19.87 -0.46
CA LYS A 39 -6.51 -19.17 -1.20
C LYS A 39 -6.67 -17.66 -1.05
N THR A 40 -5.56 -16.98 -0.79
CA THR A 40 -5.46 -15.51 -0.66
C THR A 40 -5.25 -14.80 -1.99
N ASP A 41 -4.79 -15.52 -3.01
CA ASP A 41 -4.42 -15.04 -4.34
C ASP A 41 -5.59 -15.07 -5.35
N ILE A 42 -6.82 -15.25 -4.88
CA ILE A 42 -7.97 -15.36 -5.77
C ILE A 42 -8.28 -13.98 -6.34
N LYS A 43 -7.96 -13.82 -7.64
CA LYS A 43 -8.44 -12.70 -8.44
C LYS A 43 -9.97 -12.75 -8.48
N ILE A 44 -10.61 -11.75 -7.89
CA ILE A 44 -12.06 -11.55 -8.03
C ILE A 44 -12.33 -10.78 -9.32
N ASN A 45 -13.52 -10.93 -9.91
CA ASN A 45 -13.88 -10.14 -11.10
C ASN A 45 -13.73 -8.64 -10.78
N TRP A 46 -13.10 -7.92 -11.70
CA TRP A 46 -12.49 -6.58 -11.52
C TRP A 46 -11.03 -6.58 -11.02
N SER A 47 -10.20 -7.49 -11.54
CA SER A 47 -8.72 -7.41 -11.57
C SER A 47 -7.95 -7.30 -10.23
N GLU A 48 -8.62 -7.13 -9.09
CA GLU A 48 -7.99 -6.89 -7.80
C GLU A 48 -7.99 -8.17 -6.94
N SER A 49 -6.89 -8.44 -6.22
CA SER A 49 -6.88 -9.39 -5.10
C SER A 49 -7.69 -8.82 -3.93
N ILE A 50 -8.26 -9.68 -3.08
CA ILE A 50 -8.90 -9.28 -1.79
C ILE A 50 -7.97 -8.39 -0.97
N LEU A 51 -6.67 -8.71 -0.97
CA LEU A 51 -5.66 -7.91 -0.26
C LEU A 51 -5.57 -6.49 -0.82
N CYS A 52 -5.63 -6.32 -2.14
CA CYS A 52 -5.53 -5.01 -2.79
C CYS A 52 -6.75 -4.15 -2.52
N ALA A 53 -7.93 -4.76 -2.57
CA ALA A 53 -9.17 -4.10 -2.16
C ALA A 53 -9.08 -3.65 -0.69
N ALA A 54 -8.58 -4.50 0.20
CA ALA A 54 -8.37 -4.15 1.60
C ALA A 54 -7.37 -2.99 1.78
N ILE A 55 -6.26 -3.00 1.03
CA ILE A 55 -5.27 -1.91 1.04
C ILE A 55 -5.88 -0.61 0.53
N ASN A 56 -6.54 -0.62 -0.63
CA ASN A 56 -7.15 0.57 -1.24
C ASN A 56 -8.20 1.20 -0.31
N ASN A 57 -8.99 0.38 0.39
CA ASN A 57 -10.06 0.85 1.28
C ASN A 57 -9.62 1.10 2.73
N GLY A 58 -8.35 0.87 3.08
CA GLY A 58 -7.85 1.13 4.43
C GLY A 58 -8.29 0.10 5.48
N TYR A 59 -8.63 -1.13 5.08
CA TYR A 59 -9.07 -2.18 6.00
C TYR A 59 -7.88 -2.84 6.73
N SER A 60 -7.23 -2.09 7.63
CA SER A 60 -5.99 -2.49 8.32
C SER A 60 -6.08 -3.88 8.97
N LYS A 61 -7.16 -4.20 9.69
CA LYS A 61 -7.36 -5.52 10.31
C LYS A 61 -7.38 -6.68 9.30
N VAL A 62 -7.96 -6.45 8.12
CA VAL A 62 -8.00 -7.45 7.04
C VAL A 62 -6.62 -7.60 6.43
N VAL A 63 -5.91 -6.48 6.20
CA VAL A 63 -4.52 -6.52 5.72
C VAL A 63 -3.63 -7.27 6.70
N GLU A 64 -3.67 -6.92 7.99
CA GLU A 64 -2.90 -7.58 9.05
C GLU A 64 -3.13 -9.10 9.03
N LEU A 65 -4.40 -9.53 9.00
CA LEU A 65 -4.75 -10.95 8.91
C LEU A 65 -4.16 -11.60 7.67
N PHE A 66 -4.24 -10.97 6.49
CA PHE A 66 -3.71 -11.55 5.25
C PHE A 66 -2.18 -11.62 5.29
N LEU A 67 -1.52 -10.62 5.88
CA LEU A 67 -0.08 -10.63 6.05
C LEU A 67 0.40 -11.76 6.98
N GLU A 68 -0.43 -12.31 7.89
CA GLU A 68 -0.10 -13.53 8.64
C GLU A 68 0.14 -14.74 7.71
N PHE A 69 -0.59 -14.83 6.60
CA PHE A 69 -0.61 -16.00 5.71
C PHE A 69 0.21 -15.81 4.42
N ILE A 70 0.67 -14.59 4.13
CA ILE A 70 1.45 -14.29 2.91
C ILE A 70 2.95 -14.29 3.26
N PRO A 71 3.77 -15.13 2.57
CA PRO A 71 5.19 -15.23 2.87
C PRO A 71 6.03 -14.07 2.31
N ASN A 72 5.56 -13.42 1.24
CA ASN A 72 6.27 -12.33 0.56
C ASN A 72 5.27 -11.27 0.08
N VAL A 73 5.55 -10.00 0.34
CA VAL A 73 4.73 -8.84 -0.07
C VAL A 73 5.27 -8.11 -1.31
N ASN A 74 6.46 -8.46 -1.79
CA ASN A 74 7.13 -7.90 -2.97
C ASN A 74 6.65 -8.58 -4.26
N PHE A 75 5.35 -8.49 -4.50
CA PHE A 75 4.75 -8.91 -5.75
C PHE A 75 3.90 -7.78 -6.30
N ASN A 76 3.93 -7.67 -7.62
CA ASN A 76 3.15 -6.67 -8.31
C ASN A 76 1.71 -7.14 -8.51
N GLN A 77 0.80 -6.19 -8.47
CA GLN A 77 -0.56 -6.39 -8.97
C GLN A 77 -0.63 -6.15 -10.48
N GLU A 78 -1.83 -6.18 -11.03
CA GLU A 78 -2.05 -5.77 -12.41
C GLU A 78 -1.53 -4.34 -12.64
N ASN A 79 -0.92 -4.10 -13.80
CA ASN A 79 -0.18 -2.87 -14.15
C ASN A 79 1.16 -2.66 -13.42
N ASP A 80 1.76 -3.73 -12.87
CA ASP A 80 3.08 -3.67 -12.24
C ASP A 80 3.16 -2.70 -11.05
N ILE A 81 2.06 -2.58 -10.30
CA ILE A 81 1.98 -1.71 -9.11
C ILE A 81 2.33 -2.53 -7.85
N PRO A 82 3.38 -2.16 -7.10
CA PRO A 82 3.69 -2.78 -5.81
C PRO A 82 2.63 -2.44 -4.75
N LEU A 83 2.40 -3.35 -3.79
CA LEU A 83 1.42 -3.14 -2.71
C LEU A 83 1.70 -1.87 -1.89
N LEU A 84 2.98 -1.55 -1.68
CA LEU A 84 3.39 -0.35 -0.94
C LEU A 84 2.92 0.94 -1.64
N HIS A 85 2.93 0.98 -2.97
CA HIS A 85 2.43 2.15 -3.72
C HIS A 85 0.93 2.34 -3.55
N LEU A 86 0.15 1.26 -3.47
CA LEU A 86 -1.30 1.33 -3.24
C LEU A 86 -1.62 1.93 -1.87
N SER A 87 -0.90 1.53 -0.83
CA SER A 87 -1.12 2.08 0.51
C SER A 87 -0.71 3.54 0.62
N VAL A 88 0.38 3.94 -0.05
CA VAL A 88 0.84 5.33 -0.06
C VAL A 88 -0.10 6.23 -0.87
N LYS A 89 -0.54 5.80 -2.05
CA LYS A 89 -1.46 6.56 -2.92
C LYS A 89 -2.78 6.93 -2.24
N ASN A 90 -3.26 6.08 -1.34
CA ASN A 90 -4.50 6.29 -0.59
C ASN A 90 -4.27 6.80 0.85
N CYS A 91 -3.02 7.19 1.18
CA CYS A 91 -2.62 7.74 2.48
C CYS A 91 -2.85 6.81 3.70
N HIS A 92 -2.85 5.48 3.49
CA HIS A 92 -3.07 4.50 4.55
C HIS A 92 -1.78 4.18 5.30
N LYS A 93 -1.38 5.08 6.22
CA LYS A 93 -0.11 5.03 6.97
C LYS A 93 0.11 3.73 7.74
N GLU A 94 -0.92 3.25 8.44
CA GLU A 94 -0.85 2.01 9.21
C GLU A 94 -0.55 0.82 8.29
N ILE A 95 -1.19 0.77 7.13
CA ILE A 95 -0.96 -0.27 6.11
C ILE A 95 0.45 -0.15 5.51
N CYS A 96 0.93 1.07 5.23
CA CYS A 96 2.30 1.29 4.76
C CYS A 96 3.31 0.71 5.76
N LEU A 97 3.14 1.01 7.05
CA LEU A 97 4.02 0.51 8.11
C LEU A 97 3.95 -1.03 8.21
N MET A 98 2.76 -1.63 8.13
CA MET A 98 2.61 -3.08 8.12
C MET A 98 3.34 -3.73 6.95
N LEU A 99 3.23 -3.17 5.74
CA LEU A 99 3.91 -3.69 4.55
C LEU A 99 5.43 -3.56 4.66
N LEU A 100 5.95 -2.42 5.13
CA LEU A 100 7.38 -2.21 5.34
C LEU A 100 7.94 -3.18 6.39
N ASN A 101 7.24 -3.37 7.52
CA ASN A 101 7.61 -4.34 8.55
C ASN A 101 7.56 -5.79 8.04
N LYS A 102 6.72 -6.08 7.05
CA LYS A 102 6.65 -7.38 6.37
C LYS A 102 7.73 -7.56 5.29
N GLY A 103 8.60 -6.56 5.11
CA GLY A 103 9.72 -6.60 4.17
C GLY A 103 9.37 -6.10 2.77
N ALA A 104 8.38 -5.23 2.63
CA ALA A 104 8.12 -4.53 1.37
C ALA A 104 9.37 -3.74 0.93
N ASN A 105 9.75 -3.86 -0.33
CA ASN A 105 10.86 -3.11 -0.89
C ASN A 105 10.44 -1.66 -1.10
N VAL A 106 10.95 -0.78 -0.23
CA VAL A 106 10.66 0.66 -0.24
C VAL A 106 11.05 1.35 -1.55
N ASN A 107 11.99 0.76 -2.30
CA ASN A 107 12.54 1.30 -3.54
C ASN A 107 11.99 0.65 -4.81
N ASP A 108 10.94 -0.17 -4.71
CA ASP A 108 10.26 -0.68 -5.91
C ASP A 108 9.75 0.49 -6.78
N LYS A 109 9.76 0.26 -8.09
CA LYS A 109 9.36 1.25 -9.09
C LYS A 109 8.16 0.78 -9.88
N GLN A 110 7.25 1.70 -10.16
CA GLN A 110 6.22 1.51 -11.19
C GLN A 110 6.85 1.57 -12.58
N THR A 111 6.03 1.32 -13.60
CA THR A 111 6.45 1.32 -15.01
C THR A 111 7.04 2.65 -15.48
N ASP A 112 6.65 3.78 -14.90
CA ASP A 112 7.21 5.12 -15.20
C ASP A 112 8.42 5.48 -14.32
N GLY A 113 8.91 4.53 -13.52
CA GLY A 113 10.02 4.72 -12.59
C GLY A 113 9.62 5.37 -11.26
N LYS A 114 8.34 5.68 -10.99
CA LYS A 114 7.91 6.24 -9.70
C LYS A 114 8.09 5.25 -8.56
N THR A 115 8.75 5.69 -7.49
CA THR A 115 8.84 4.98 -6.21
C THR A 115 7.71 5.41 -5.27
N ALA A 116 7.51 4.69 -4.16
CA ALA A 116 6.58 5.09 -3.11
C ALA A 116 6.87 6.50 -2.58
N LEU A 117 8.15 6.89 -2.50
CA LEU A 117 8.56 8.23 -2.05
C LEU A 117 8.13 9.35 -3.01
N HIS A 118 8.08 9.09 -4.32
CA HIS A 118 7.54 10.04 -5.29
C HIS A 118 6.06 10.31 -5.03
N ILE A 119 5.27 9.25 -4.80
CA ILE A 119 3.84 9.36 -4.53
C ILE A 119 3.62 10.11 -3.21
N ALA A 120 4.36 9.77 -2.15
CA ALA A 120 4.22 10.46 -0.86
C ALA A 120 4.54 11.95 -0.94
N ALA A 121 5.56 12.32 -1.72
CA ALA A 121 5.92 13.73 -1.97
C ALA A 121 4.84 14.46 -2.79
N GLU A 122 4.29 13.82 -3.83
CA GLU A 122 3.20 14.35 -4.67
C GLU A 122 1.89 14.51 -3.87
N CYS A 123 1.60 13.60 -2.93
CA CYS A 123 0.42 13.66 -2.08
C CYS A 123 0.54 14.68 -0.94
N GLY A 124 1.71 15.25 -0.70
CA GLY A 124 1.88 16.22 0.39
C GLY A 124 1.92 15.60 1.80
N ASP A 125 2.15 14.29 1.94
CA ASP A 125 2.07 13.61 3.25
C ASP A 125 3.45 13.43 3.90
N LYS A 126 3.85 14.42 4.70
CA LYS A 126 5.12 14.41 5.44
C LYS A 126 5.34 13.14 6.27
N GLN A 127 4.30 12.62 6.90
CA GLN A 127 4.46 11.44 7.76
C GLN A 127 4.80 10.20 6.92
N LEU A 128 4.20 10.06 5.74
CA LEU A 128 4.57 9.00 4.80
C LEU A 128 5.97 9.21 4.23
N VAL A 129 6.34 10.45 3.90
CA VAL A 129 7.70 10.78 3.45
C VAL A 129 8.73 10.35 4.48
N ASN A 130 8.56 10.75 5.74
CA ASN A 130 9.47 10.38 6.82
C ASN A 130 9.48 8.87 7.06
N LEU A 131 8.31 8.23 7.10
CA LEU A 131 8.21 6.79 7.26
C LEU A 131 9.01 6.03 6.19
N LEU A 132 8.85 6.42 4.91
CA LEU A 132 9.56 5.78 3.80
C LEU A 132 11.08 6.03 3.90
N LEU A 133 11.50 7.25 4.20
CA LEU A 133 12.91 7.62 4.34
C LEU A 133 13.58 6.88 5.51
N GLU A 134 12.90 6.76 6.65
CA GLU A 134 13.35 5.98 7.81
C GLU A 134 13.52 4.49 7.50
N HIS A 135 12.76 3.97 6.53
CA HIS A 135 12.86 2.59 6.03
C HIS A 135 13.84 2.45 4.85
N GLY A 136 14.64 3.48 4.55
CA GLY A 136 15.70 3.41 3.55
C GLY A 136 15.26 3.73 2.13
N ALA A 137 14.19 4.52 1.96
CA ALA A 137 13.85 5.06 0.64
C ALA A 137 15.00 5.88 0.05
N GLU A 138 15.31 5.64 -1.23
CA GLU A 138 16.29 6.42 -1.97
C GLU A 138 15.75 7.84 -2.22
N VAL A 139 16.21 8.80 -1.42
CA VAL A 139 15.74 10.19 -1.47
C VAL A 139 15.90 10.84 -2.85
N ASN A 140 16.94 10.46 -3.60
CA ASN A 140 17.29 11.00 -4.90
C ASN A 140 16.90 10.09 -6.07
N SER A 141 16.02 9.10 -5.84
CA SER A 141 15.57 8.21 -6.90
C SER A 141 14.90 9.02 -8.02
N LYS A 142 15.11 8.61 -9.27
CA LYS A 142 14.58 9.29 -10.47
C LYS A 142 13.55 8.43 -11.19
N THR A 143 12.49 9.06 -11.66
CA THR A 143 11.57 8.50 -12.66
C THR A 143 12.25 8.39 -14.03
N GLU A 144 11.59 7.77 -15.00
CA GLU A 144 12.08 7.70 -16.39
C GLU A 144 12.28 9.08 -17.02
N CYS A 145 11.50 10.08 -16.60
CA CYS A 145 11.63 11.48 -17.03
C CYS A 145 12.67 12.28 -16.23
N GLY A 146 13.40 11.66 -15.31
CA GLY A 146 14.40 12.32 -14.46
C GLY A 146 13.82 13.13 -13.30
N VAL A 147 12.51 13.00 -13.02
CA VAL A 147 11.84 13.67 -11.89
C VAL A 147 12.26 13.00 -10.58
N THR A 148 12.49 13.77 -9.53
CA THR A 148 12.83 13.29 -8.18
C THR A 148 11.67 13.58 -7.22
N PRO A 149 11.64 12.98 -6.02
CA PRO A 149 10.66 13.34 -4.99
C PRO A 149 10.70 14.83 -4.64
N LEU A 150 11.88 15.46 -4.63
CA LEU A 150 12.02 16.88 -4.34
C LEU A 150 11.38 17.77 -5.42
N HIS A 151 11.50 17.39 -6.70
CA HIS A 151 10.80 18.09 -7.78
C HIS A 151 9.28 18.07 -7.55
N LEU A 152 8.71 16.91 -7.20
CA LEU A 152 7.28 16.76 -6.94
C LEU A 152 6.83 17.58 -5.71
N ALA A 153 7.59 17.54 -4.62
CA ALA A 153 7.31 18.32 -3.42
C ALA A 153 7.34 19.84 -3.68
N SER A 154 8.06 20.29 -4.72
CA SER A 154 8.21 21.70 -5.07
C SER A 154 7.07 22.25 -5.92
N TYR A 155 6.18 21.40 -6.45
CA TYR A 155 5.01 21.84 -7.22
C TYR A 155 3.84 22.31 -6.35
N ASP A 156 3.77 21.87 -5.08
CA ASP A 156 2.64 22.16 -4.18
C ASP A 156 3.01 23.14 -3.05
N TYR A 157 2.07 23.99 -2.66
CA TYR A 157 2.26 25.06 -1.68
C TYR A 157 2.44 24.55 -0.24
N ASN A 158 2.05 23.30 0.03
CA ASN A 158 2.27 22.62 1.31
C ASN A 158 3.62 21.90 1.39
N GLY A 159 4.45 22.02 0.34
CA GLY A 159 5.70 21.27 0.19
C GLY A 159 6.84 21.66 1.13
N VAL A 160 6.76 22.78 1.87
CA VAL A 160 7.90 23.29 2.67
C VAL A 160 8.41 22.26 3.67
N GLU A 161 7.52 21.60 4.42
CA GLU A 161 7.94 20.61 5.42
C GLU A 161 8.45 19.30 4.78
N ILE A 162 7.98 18.98 3.58
CA ILE A 162 8.42 17.80 2.83
C ILE A 162 9.78 18.06 2.22
N ILE A 163 9.99 19.25 1.64
CA ILE A 163 11.27 19.72 1.14
C ILE A 163 12.29 19.68 2.28
N ASP A 164 11.97 20.26 3.44
CA ASP A 164 12.86 20.21 4.61
C ASP A 164 13.21 18.76 4.99
N SER A 165 12.21 17.87 5.03
CA SER A 165 12.44 16.45 5.32
C SER A 165 13.34 15.78 4.27
N LEU A 166 13.06 15.97 2.99
CA LEU A 166 13.86 15.42 1.89
C LEU A 166 15.31 15.95 1.93
N LEU A 167 15.51 17.25 2.17
CA LEU A 167 16.85 17.85 2.31
C LEU A 167 17.60 17.30 3.53
N ASN A 168 16.92 17.12 4.65
CA ASN A 168 17.49 16.51 5.86
C ASN A 168 17.96 15.07 5.62
N PHE A 169 17.31 14.35 4.71
CA PHE A 169 17.72 13.00 4.27
C PHE A 169 18.70 13.01 3.09
N GLY A 170 19.17 14.18 2.65
CA GLY A 170 20.21 14.30 1.63
C GLY A 170 19.72 14.45 0.19
N ALA A 171 18.51 14.98 0.00
CA ALA A 171 18.04 15.35 -1.33
C ALA A 171 18.93 16.43 -1.96
N TYR A 172 19.22 16.30 -3.25
CA TYR A 172 19.93 17.31 -4.02
C TYR A 172 18.98 18.43 -4.45
N ILE A 173 19.45 19.68 -4.36
CA ILE A 173 18.67 20.87 -4.74
C ILE A 173 18.78 21.14 -6.25
N ASP A 174 19.85 20.65 -6.90
CA ASP A 174 20.28 20.98 -8.26
C ASP A 174 19.80 20.02 -9.36
#